data_AF-X7ECE4-F1
#
_entry.id   AF-X7ECE4-F1
#
_cell.length_a   1.000
_cell.length_b   1.000
_cell.length_c   1.000
_cell.angle_alpha   90.00
_cell.angle_beta   90.00
_cell.angle_gamma   90.00
#
_symmetry.space_group_name_H-M   'P 1'
#
loop_
_entity.id
_entity.type
_entity.pdbx_description
1 polymer ?
#
loop_
_entity_poly.entity_id
_entity_poly.type
_entity_poly.pdbx_seq_one_letter_code
_entity_poly.pdbx_strand_id
1 'polypeptide(L)'
;MSSADEIAQSDRREDAIAPSVEAARLSFDVEEITPQKASELLETAVNPVEDKKAIATYAQAMSNGAWILNGQPIILDEKGRVIDGIQRLNACIVAETPFQTIVARNVRADTLHTIDQHRRRSYQGVLESRGVRNAGKVVRTMSKLIRIENGSLGRENLPISWSRYDRVLAANPEIIEASELAEDTKGSRLHSTARPVLAFMALRAGRKKELVSFLREIGPDRTSGLDSPPGAFCMQVAVLESSGVPLHVDSALALAVLVFNDFVKGKKVTQHYVWKPDLGNTPINEKTGEPISRQALREHAPANLGLPLVEGYPGLRDGRFDTSSSTDEFGGQTDEEVRQGAQTDEGREQVRMVNVTPELARKWLGFNSGNRKIQKNHIEVIRRDILAGNWMLNAQPICFTDDPEHPQDNDTPRLLNGQHRLHAIIAADAPIEVPIATGIPEAAFATFDTHAKRTVRRMGSRVDDRVLAAAAKLQWKEDNGYPLTGNGNTPSSTELLQTLDEHPDLAAGFGRARRKGMTEIGSAGVMTYFIYRVTREHAGWGEEFLDGIEYGANLDVENPILKLRNTAKGRRGGLSRGETLTLLLEHWETYKAWRKKQEEKAKGDNPRLI
;
A
#
# COMPACT_ATOMS: atom_id res chain seq x y z
N MET A 1 -58.36 -38.94 -15.66
CA MET A 1 -58.29 -37.61 -15.00
C MET A 1 -58.00 -37.86 -13.53
N SER A 2 -56.75 -37.66 -13.13
CA SER A 2 -56.26 -37.86 -11.77
C SER A 2 -55.43 -36.64 -11.40
N SER A 3 -55.71 -36.10 -10.22
CA SER A 3 -55.19 -34.85 -9.64
C SER A 3 -53.69 -34.86 -9.30
N ALA A 4 -52.84 -35.24 -10.27
CA ALA A 4 -51.38 -35.23 -10.12
C ALA A 4 -50.67 -34.27 -11.10
N ASP A 5 -51.37 -33.75 -12.13
CA ASP A 5 -50.79 -32.85 -13.13
C ASP A 5 -51.00 -31.35 -12.83
N GLU A 6 -51.68 -30.99 -11.73
CA GLU A 6 -51.93 -29.58 -11.33
C GLU A 6 -50.92 -29.03 -10.29
N ILE A 7 -49.94 -29.82 -9.83
CA ILE A 7 -48.94 -29.38 -8.82
C ILE A 7 -47.56 -29.09 -9.45
N ALA A 8 -47.42 -29.18 -10.79
CA ALA A 8 -46.13 -29.02 -11.47
C ALA A 8 -45.99 -27.76 -12.34
N GLN A 9 -46.81 -26.72 -12.12
CA GLN A 9 -46.79 -25.48 -12.93
C GLN A 9 -46.98 -24.17 -12.14
N SER A 10 -46.52 -24.07 -10.88
CA SER A 10 -46.63 -22.79 -10.13
C SER A 10 -45.36 -22.21 -9.51
N ASP A 11 -44.19 -22.85 -9.57
CA ASP A 11 -42.98 -22.36 -8.87
C ASP A 11 -41.76 -22.11 -9.77
N ARG A 12 -41.98 -21.43 -10.90
CA ARG A 12 -40.90 -20.71 -11.62
C ARG A 12 -41.41 -19.37 -12.12
N ARG A 13 -41.71 -18.47 -11.18
CA ARG A 13 -41.59 -17.04 -11.45
C ARG A 13 -40.25 -16.63 -10.85
N GLU A 14 -39.33 -16.25 -11.72
CA GLU A 14 -38.16 -15.46 -11.35
C GLU A 14 -38.70 -14.18 -10.73
N ASP A 15 -38.81 -14.15 -9.40
CA ASP A 15 -39.05 -12.92 -8.66
C ASP A 15 -37.75 -12.10 -8.73
N ALA A 16 -37.58 -11.39 -9.84
CA ALA A 16 -36.71 -10.23 -9.89
C ALA A 16 -37.27 -9.22 -8.88
N ILE A 17 -36.78 -9.28 -7.64
CA ILE A 17 -37.12 -8.35 -6.57
C ILE A 17 -36.92 -6.93 -7.12
N ALA A 18 -38.00 -6.15 -7.13
CA ALA A 18 -37.98 -4.77 -7.62
C ALA A 18 -36.86 -3.97 -6.90
N PRO A 19 -36.15 -3.09 -7.62
CA PRO A 19 -35.05 -2.34 -7.02
C PRO A 19 -35.52 -1.55 -5.81
N SER A 20 -34.68 -1.41 -4.79
CA SER A 20 -35.00 -0.59 -3.62
C SER A 20 -35.31 0.85 -4.06
N VAL A 21 -36.08 1.59 -3.26
CA VAL A 21 -36.38 3.00 -3.52
C VAL A 21 -35.10 3.84 -3.67
N GLU A 22 -34.02 3.42 -3.00
CA GLU A 22 -32.71 4.05 -3.10
C GLU A 22 -32.02 3.72 -4.43
N ALA A 23 -31.98 2.44 -4.83
CA ALA A 23 -31.43 2.02 -6.13
C ALA A 23 -32.17 2.62 -7.32
N ALA A 24 -33.50 2.79 -7.21
CA ALA A 24 -34.32 3.39 -8.26
C ALA A 24 -34.05 4.90 -8.48
N ARG A 25 -33.39 5.59 -7.53
CA ARG A 25 -33.06 7.02 -7.64
C ARG A 25 -31.68 7.28 -8.28
N LEU A 26 -30.78 6.31 -8.24
CA LEU A 26 -29.46 6.42 -8.86
C LEU A 26 -29.59 6.31 -10.38
N SER A 27 -28.93 7.21 -11.09
CA SER A 27 -28.76 7.11 -12.55
C SER A 27 -27.29 6.98 -12.89
N PHE A 28 -27.02 6.21 -13.94
CA PHE A 28 -25.68 6.00 -14.49
C PHE A 28 -25.74 6.20 -16.00
N ASP A 29 -24.94 7.14 -16.48
CA ASP A 29 -24.88 7.47 -17.90
C ASP A 29 -23.42 7.49 -18.34
N VAL A 30 -23.12 6.98 -19.53
CA VAL A 30 -21.80 7.17 -20.16
C VAL A 30 -21.83 8.52 -20.86
N GLU A 31 -20.94 9.43 -20.47
CA GLU A 31 -20.91 10.81 -20.95
C GLU A 31 -19.52 11.24 -21.38
N GLU A 32 -19.49 12.06 -22.43
CA GLU A 32 -18.29 12.84 -22.79
C GLU A 32 -18.22 14.11 -21.94
N ILE A 33 -17.14 14.23 -21.15
CA ILE A 33 -16.88 15.42 -20.35
C ILE A 33 -15.86 16.30 -21.09
N THR A 34 -16.30 17.47 -21.53
CA THR A 34 -15.44 18.50 -22.13
C THR A 34 -14.73 19.33 -21.05
N PRO A 35 -13.64 20.05 -21.37
CA PRO A 35 -12.98 20.96 -20.43
C PRO A 35 -13.94 22.01 -19.83
N GLN A 36 -14.86 22.55 -20.65
CA GLN A 36 -15.89 23.46 -20.18
C GLN A 36 -16.82 22.77 -19.17
N LYS A 37 -17.30 21.57 -19.50
CA LYS A 37 -18.20 20.83 -18.60
C LYS A 37 -17.52 20.44 -17.29
N ALA A 38 -16.25 20.05 -17.36
CA ALA A 38 -15.44 19.76 -16.19
C ALA A 38 -15.30 20.98 -15.27
N SER A 39 -15.10 22.17 -15.82
CA SER A 39 -15.05 23.43 -15.06
C SER A 39 -16.36 23.70 -14.34
N GLU A 40 -17.50 23.60 -15.04
CA GLU A 40 -18.83 23.78 -14.43
C GLU A 40 -19.09 22.80 -13.29
N LEU A 41 -18.72 21.52 -13.48
CA LEU A 41 -18.87 20.50 -12.45
C LEU A 41 -18.01 20.81 -11.22
N LEU A 42 -16.77 21.26 -11.41
CA LEU A 42 -15.85 21.58 -10.32
C LEU A 42 -16.30 22.77 -9.46
N GLU A 43 -17.05 23.72 -10.00
CA GLU A 43 -17.63 24.84 -9.22
C GLU A 43 -18.56 24.35 -8.09
N THR A 44 -19.18 23.19 -8.28
CA THR A 44 -20.09 22.58 -7.30
C THR A 44 -19.39 21.58 -6.37
N ALA A 45 -18.08 21.36 -6.52
CA ALA A 45 -17.37 20.29 -5.83
C ALA A 45 -17.33 20.46 -4.31
N VAL A 46 -17.56 19.36 -3.58
CA VAL A 46 -17.49 19.35 -2.12
C VAL A 46 -16.05 19.09 -1.67
N ASN A 47 -15.43 20.10 -1.06
CA ASN A 47 -14.05 20.04 -0.54
C ASN A 47 -13.03 19.55 -1.58
N PRO A 48 -12.85 20.26 -2.72
CA PRO A 48 -11.89 19.86 -3.73
C PRO A 48 -10.48 19.89 -3.15
N VAL A 49 -9.85 18.72 -3.07
CA VAL A 49 -8.42 18.59 -2.75
C VAL A 49 -7.72 18.10 -3.99
N GLU A 50 -6.89 18.95 -4.57
CA GLU A 50 -6.11 18.62 -5.75
C GLU A 50 -4.87 17.81 -5.38
N ASP A 51 -4.64 16.73 -6.14
CA ASP A 51 -3.38 16.01 -6.16
C ASP A 51 -2.70 16.31 -7.50
N LYS A 52 -1.82 17.31 -7.50
CA LYS A 52 -1.11 17.76 -8.71
C LYS A 52 -0.44 16.63 -9.49
N LYS A 53 0.07 15.61 -8.79
CA LYS A 53 0.72 14.47 -9.43
C LYS A 53 -0.29 13.57 -10.13
N ALA A 54 -1.43 13.31 -9.48
CA ALA A 54 -2.51 12.55 -10.10
C ALA A 54 -3.09 13.30 -11.32
N ILE A 55 -3.35 14.60 -11.18
CA ILE A 55 -3.84 15.47 -12.26
C ILE A 55 -2.88 15.40 -13.45
N ALA A 56 -1.57 15.63 -13.23
CA ALA A 56 -0.59 15.59 -14.30
C ALA A 56 -0.53 14.21 -14.99
N THR A 57 -0.65 13.12 -14.23
CA THR A 57 -0.64 11.75 -14.78
C THR A 57 -1.85 11.51 -15.69
N TYR A 58 -3.06 11.88 -15.24
CA TYR A 58 -4.26 11.74 -16.07
C TYR A 58 -4.23 12.68 -17.26
N ALA A 59 -3.77 13.93 -17.09
CA ALA A 59 -3.72 14.90 -18.16
C ALA A 59 -2.78 14.43 -19.28
N GLN A 60 -1.64 13.83 -18.91
CA GLN A 60 -0.72 13.21 -19.86
C GLN A 60 -1.37 12.01 -20.56
N ALA A 61 -2.10 11.14 -19.86
CA ALA A 61 -2.82 10.03 -20.51
C ALA A 61 -3.89 10.54 -21.50
N MET A 62 -4.67 11.56 -21.12
CA MET A 62 -5.69 12.20 -21.97
C MET A 62 -5.07 12.83 -23.21
N SER A 63 -4.03 13.67 -23.06
CA SER A 63 -3.39 14.36 -24.18
C SER A 63 -2.66 13.42 -25.15
N ASN A 64 -2.27 12.22 -24.70
CA ASN A 64 -1.69 11.18 -25.56
C ASN A 64 -2.76 10.23 -26.17
N GLY A 65 -4.05 10.50 -25.98
CA GLY A 65 -5.13 9.63 -26.48
C GLY A 65 -5.15 8.25 -25.82
N ALA A 66 -4.58 8.14 -24.62
CA ALA A 66 -4.52 6.92 -23.82
C ALA A 66 -5.48 7.00 -22.62
N TRP A 67 -6.57 7.74 -22.78
CA TRP A 67 -7.70 7.67 -21.88
C TRP A 67 -8.68 6.62 -22.39
N ILE A 68 -8.98 5.63 -21.57
CA ILE A 68 -9.99 4.61 -21.84
C ILE A 68 -11.06 4.68 -20.77
N LEU A 69 -12.33 4.53 -21.17
CA LEU A 69 -13.42 4.48 -20.20
C LEU A 69 -13.18 3.28 -19.29
N ASN A 70 -12.84 3.58 -18.04
CA ASN A 70 -12.77 2.59 -16.98
C ASN A 70 -14.04 2.68 -16.14
N GLY A 71 -14.40 1.60 -15.45
CA GLY A 71 -15.58 1.55 -14.61
C GLY A 71 -15.53 2.46 -13.36
N GLN A 72 -14.76 3.56 -13.38
CA GLN A 72 -14.68 4.53 -12.31
C GLN A 72 -15.48 5.80 -12.64
N PRO A 73 -16.62 6.02 -11.98
CA PRO A 73 -17.49 7.13 -12.34
C PRO A 73 -17.01 8.49 -11.83
N ILE A 74 -17.52 9.56 -12.43
CA ILE A 74 -17.72 10.85 -11.77
C ILE A 74 -18.99 10.74 -10.92
N ILE A 75 -18.90 11.08 -9.63
CA ILE A 75 -19.99 10.87 -8.67
C ILE A 75 -20.57 12.22 -8.28
N LEU A 76 -21.87 12.41 -8.51
CA LEU A 76 -22.64 13.60 -8.14
C LEU A 76 -23.67 13.25 -7.05
N ASP A 77 -23.82 14.14 -6.07
CA ASP A 77 -24.84 13.95 -5.04
C ASP A 77 -26.25 14.35 -5.50
N GLU A 78 -27.23 14.17 -4.62
CA GLU A 78 -28.64 14.57 -4.84
C GLU A 78 -28.82 16.09 -5.11
N LYS A 79 -27.79 16.91 -4.83
CA LYS A 79 -27.78 18.35 -5.12
C LYS A 79 -26.96 18.69 -6.37
N GLY A 80 -26.49 17.68 -7.11
CA GLY A 80 -25.65 17.83 -8.30
C GLY A 80 -24.19 18.19 -8.01
N ARG A 81 -23.76 18.13 -6.75
CA ARG A 81 -22.40 18.51 -6.35
C ARG A 81 -21.42 17.38 -6.64
N VAL A 82 -20.24 17.70 -7.17
CA VAL A 82 -19.19 16.71 -7.38
C VAL A 82 -18.67 16.19 -6.05
N ILE A 83 -18.86 14.89 -5.86
CA ILE A 83 -18.34 14.16 -4.72
C ILE A 83 -17.04 13.43 -5.09
N ASP A 84 -16.95 12.79 -6.25
CA ASP A 84 -15.77 12.03 -6.70
C ASP A 84 -15.49 12.29 -8.18
N GLY A 85 -14.22 12.12 -8.59
CA GLY A 85 -13.75 12.42 -9.95
C GLY A 85 -12.96 13.73 -10.09
N ILE A 86 -12.74 14.47 -8.99
CA ILE A 86 -12.08 15.79 -8.98
C ILE A 86 -10.76 15.82 -9.76
N GLN A 87 -9.91 14.80 -9.60
CA GLN A 87 -8.61 14.75 -10.30
C GLN A 87 -8.77 14.55 -11.81
N ARG A 88 -9.77 13.78 -12.25
CA ARG A 88 -10.05 13.52 -13.67
C ARG A 88 -10.65 14.76 -14.34
N LEU A 89 -11.55 15.46 -13.64
CA LEU A 89 -12.11 16.73 -14.11
C LEU A 89 -11.01 17.80 -14.28
N ASN A 90 -10.14 17.96 -13.28
CA ASN A 90 -8.99 18.87 -13.39
C ASN A 90 -8.02 18.44 -14.50
N ALA A 91 -7.78 17.14 -14.67
CA ALA A 91 -6.92 16.64 -15.73
C ALA A 91 -7.46 16.91 -17.14
N CYS A 92 -8.79 16.82 -17.33
CA CYS A 92 -9.45 17.19 -18.57
C CYS A 92 -9.23 18.66 -18.93
N ILE A 93 -9.31 19.54 -17.93
CA ILE A 93 -9.02 20.97 -18.10
C ILE A 93 -7.55 21.19 -18.46
N VAL A 94 -6.63 20.56 -17.73
CA VAL A 94 -5.17 20.70 -17.95
C VAL A 94 -4.74 20.12 -19.31
N ALA A 95 -5.36 19.02 -19.75
CA ALA A 95 -5.07 18.39 -21.03
C ALA A 95 -5.78 19.05 -22.22
N GLU A 96 -6.74 19.94 -21.95
CA GLU A 96 -7.63 20.54 -22.95
C GLU A 96 -8.29 19.49 -23.87
N THR A 97 -8.54 18.29 -23.34
CA THR A 97 -9.00 17.12 -24.10
C THR A 97 -10.26 16.54 -23.46
N PRO A 98 -11.38 16.37 -24.20
CA PRO A 98 -12.57 15.72 -23.67
C PRO A 98 -12.30 14.24 -23.35
N PHE A 99 -13.04 13.67 -22.40
CA PHE A 99 -12.90 12.25 -22.04
C PHE A 99 -14.24 11.60 -21.75
N GLN A 100 -14.36 10.32 -22.11
CA GLN A 100 -15.51 9.48 -21.81
C GLN A 100 -15.43 8.90 -20.39
N THR A 101 -16.54 8.93 -19.65
CA THR A 101 -16.62 8.37 -18.30
C THR A 101 -18.06 8.05 -17.91
N ILE A 102 -18.23 7.17 -16.93
CA ILE A 102 -19.53 6.95 -16.30
C ILE A 102 -19.82 8.12 -15.37
N VAL A 103 -21.02 8.68 -15.40
CA VAL A 103 -21.49 9.69 -14.45
C VAL A 103 -22.61 9.10 -13.60
N ALA A 104 -22.35 8.98 -12.31
CA ALA A 104 -23.32 8.50 -11.32
C ALA A 104 -23.98 9.68 -10.62
N ARG A 105 -25.31 9.78 -10.66
CA ARG A 105 -26.08 10.89 -10.06
C ARG A 105 -26.98 10.43 -8.93
N ASN A 106 -27.41 11.39 -8.11
CA ASN A 106 -28.28 11.17 -6.94
C ASN A 106 -27.67 10.23 -5.91
N VAL A 107 -26.34 10.24 -5.78
CA VAL A 107 -25.63 9.43 -4.80
C VAL A 107 -25.71 10.12 -3.44
N ARG A 108 -26.15 9.42 -2.39
CA ARG A 108 -26.21 10.06 -1.07
C ARG A 108 -24.82 10.46 -0.59
N ALA A 109 -24.69 11.67 -0.08
CA ALA A 109 -23.39 12.25 0.29
C ALA A 109 -22.67 11.49 1.43
N ASP A 110 -23.40 10.73 2.26
CA ASP A 110 -22.88 9.88 3.34
C ASP A 110 -22.34 8.53 2.87
N THR A 111 -22.67 8.11 1.63
CA THR A 111 -22.26 6.81 1.03
C THR A 111 -20.75 6.71 0.79
N LEU A 112 -20.05 7.84 0.83
CA LEU A 112 -18.61 7.97 0.56
C LEU A 112 -17.71 7.06 1.39
N HIS A 113 -18.14 6.73 2.61
CA HIS A 113 -17.36 5.93 3.54
C HIS A 113 -17.29 4.44 3.16
N THR A 114 -18.14 4.00 2.22
CA THR A 114 -18.21 2.61 1.71
C THR A 114 -17.51 2.43 0.36
N ILE A 115 -16.89 3.49 -0.19
CA ILE A 115 -16.13 3.40 -1.43
C ILE A 115 -14.96 2.44 -1.23
N ASP A 116 -14.90 1.44 -2.12
CA ASP A 116 -13.94 0.35 -2.06
C ASP A 116 -12.50 0.89 -2.11
N GLN A 117 -11.85 0.94 -0.95
CA GLN A 117 -10.46 1.36 -0.84
C GLN A 117 -9.52 0.23 -1.26
N HIS A 118 -9.64 -0.16 -2.52
CA HIS A 118 -8.76 -1.15 -3.12
C HIS A 118 -7.29 -0.79 -2.89
N ARG A 119 -6.49 -1.81 -2.58
CA ARG A 119 -5.03 -1.65 -2.62
C ARG A 119 -4.66 -1.36 -4.07
N ARG A 120 -3.89 -0.29 -4.29
CA ARG A 120 -3.33 0.04 -5.60
C ARG A 120 -2.78 -1.21 -6.27
N ARG A 121 -3.13 -1.41 -7.55
CA ARG A 121 -2.45 -2.40 -8.38
C ARG A 121 -0.93 -2.10 -8.34
N SER A 122 -0.11 -3.13 -8.49
CA SER A 122 1.34 -2.97 -8.52
C SER A 122 1.83 -3.40 -9.89
N TYR A 123 2.92 -2.80 -10.35
CA TYR A 123 3.55 -3.22 -11.60
C TYR A 123 3.98 -4.70 -11.56
N GLN A 124 4.28 -5.24 -10.37
CA GLN A 124 4.45 -6.69 -10.18
C GLN A 124 3.21 -7.48 -10.64
N GLY A 125 2.00 -7.05 -10.28
CA GLY A 125 0.77 -7.73 -10.68
C GLY A 125 0.54 -7.68 -12.19
N VAL A 126 0.93 -6.58 -12.85
CA VAL A 126 0.91 -6.46 -14.33
C VAL A 126 1.84 -7.47 -14.98
N LEU A 127 3.07 -7.61 -14.46
CA LEU A 127 4.00 -8.62 -14.96
C LEU A 127 3.51 -10.06 -14.70
N GLU A 128 2.88 -10.32 -13.55
CA GLU A 128 2.28 -11.64 -13.25
C GLU A 128 1.16 -12.00 -14.24
N SER A 129 0.29 -11.05 -14.61
CA SER A 129 -0.75 -11.30 -15.63
C SER A 129 -0.17 -11.51 -17.02
N ARG A 130 1.01 -10.93 -17.32
CA ARG A 130 1.77 -11.20 -18.55
C ARG A 130 2.58 -12.52 -18.50
N GLY A 131 2.44 -13.32 -17.44
CA GLY A 131 3.13 -14.61 -17.30
C GLY A 131 4.61 -14.51 -16.90
N VAL A 132 5.09 -13.34 -16.49
CA VAL A 132 6.49 -13.15 -16.07
C VAL A 132 6.74 -13.85 -14.74
N ARG A 133 7.62 -14.86 -14.76
CA ARG A 133 8.04 -15.59 -13.56
C ARG A 133 8.83 -14.67 -12.63
N ASN A 134 8.62 -14.83 -11.32
CA ASN A 134 9.31 -14.02 -10.30
C ASN A 134 9.18 -12.50 -10.53
N ALA A 135 8.05 -12.03 -11.06
CA ALA A 135 7.76 -10.62 -11.34
C ALA A 135 8.19 -9.66 -10.21
N GLY A 136 7.89 -9.99 -8.95
CA GLY A 136 8.28 -9.15 -7.81
C GLY A 136 9.80 -8.99 -7.61
N LYS A 137 10.62 -9.94 -8.10
CA LYS A 137 12.08 -9.81 -8.15
C LYS A 137 12.50 -8.96 -9.34
N VAL A 138 11.92 -9.19 -10.52
CA VAL A 138 12.15 -8.37 -11.74
C VAL A 138 11.91 -6.88 -11.44
N VAL A 139 10.80 -6.52 -10.79
CA VAL A 139 10.50 -5.14 -10.39
C VAL A 139 11.54 -4.58 -9.40
N ARG A 140 12.00 -5.38 -8.43
CA ARG A 140 13.05 -4.97 -7.48
C ARG A 140 14.40 -4.76 -8.17
N THR A 141 14.77 -5.64 -9.10
CA THR A 141 15.98 -5.54 -9.93
C THR A 141 15.93 -4.26 -10.77
N MET A 142 14.85 -4.03 -11.52
CA MET A 142 14.64 -2.78 -12.28
C MET A 142 14.70 -1.55 -11.39
N SER A 143 14.02 -1.56 -10.24
CA SER A 143 14.04 -0.41 -9.32
C SER A 143 15.45 -0.04 -8.88
N LYS A 144 16.31 -1.03 -8.62
CA LYS A 144 17.70 -0.79 -8.22
C LYS A 144 18.56 -0.34 -9.41
N LEU A 145 18.40 -0.96 -10.58
CA LEU A 145 19.12 -0.59 -11.81
C LEU A 145 18.76 0.83 -12.28
N ILE A 146 17.48 1.20 -12.24
CA ILE A 146 17.00 2.56 -12.56
C ILE A 146 17.64 3.58 -11.60
N ARG A 147 17.66 3.29 -10.29
CA ARG A 147 18.33 4.20 -9.34
C ARG A 147 19.83 4.32 -9.60
N ILE A 148 20.49 3.21 -9.94
CA ILE A 148 21.91 3.20 -10.30
C ILE A 148 22.17 4.06 -11.54
N GLU A 149 21.34 3.90 -12.58
CA GLU A 149 21.44 4.68 -13.82
C GLU A 149 21.25 6.18 -13.59
N ASN A 150 20.40 6.57 -12.63
CA ASN A 150 20.16 7.98 -12.27
C ASN A 150 21.08 8.49 -11.16
N GLY A 151 22.04 7.69 -10.69
CA GLY A 151 22.96 8.12 -9.62
C GLY A 151 22.29 8.34 -8.25
N SER A 152 21.06 7.86 -8.06
CA SER A 152 20.22 8.15 -6.89
C SER A 152 20.24 7.06 -5.82
N LEU A 153 20.87 5.91 -6.09
CA LEU A 153 20.92 4.81 -5.12
C LEU A 153 21.54 5.27 -3.79
N GLY A 154 20.79 5.13 -2.70
CA GLY A 154 21.22 5.54 -1.36
C GLY A 154 21.14 7.05 -1.09
N ARG A 155 21.10 7.90 -2.13
CA ARG A 155 20.97 9.37 -2.01
C ARG A 155 19.54 9.82 -1.83
N GLU A 156 18.64 9.26 -2.63
CA GLU A 156 17.23 9.63 -2.64
C GLU A 156 16.36 8.47 -3.08
N ASN A 157 15.09 8.50 -2.66
CA ASN A 157 14.12 7.48 -3.04
C ASN A 157 13.10 8.06 -4.00
N LEU A 158 13.45 8.09 -5.29
CA LEU A 158 12.58 8.59 -6.34
C LEU A 158 11.45 7.58 -6.64
N PRO A 159 10.19 8.03 -6.79
CA PRO A 159 9.10 7.18 -7.27
C PRO A 159 9.29 6.87 -8.76
N ILE A 160 9.21 5.60 -9.15
CA ILE A 160 9.34 5.14 -10.53
C ILE A 160 7.93 4.84 -11.08
N SER A 161 7.59 5.39 -12.25
CA SER A 161 6.30 5.16 -12.92
C SER A 161 6.23 3.77 -13.55
N TRP A 162 5.02 3.32 -13.90
CA TRP A 162 4.86 2.06 -14.65
C TRP A 162 5.37 2.19 -16.09
N SER A 163 5.10 3.31 -16.74
CA SER A 163 5.65 3.63 -18.07
C SER A 163 7.18 3.48 -18.11
N ARG A 164 7.87 3.91 -17.04
CA ARG A 164 9.31 3.72 -16.90
C ARG A 164 9.69 2.25 -16.77
N TYR A 165 9.00 1.50 -15.91
CA TYR A 165 9.28 0.09 -15.79
C TYR A 165 9.04 -0.68 -17.09
N ASP A 166 7.99 -0.35 -17.84
CA ASP A 166 7.69 -0.97 -19.14
C ASP A 166 8.77 -0.65 -20.16
N ARG A 167 9.13 0.63 -20.34
CA ARG A 167 10.19 1.02 -21.28
C ARG A 167 11.53 0.38 -20.93
N VAL A 168 11.89 0.38 -19.65
CA VAL A 168 13.11 -0.31 -19.19
C VAL A 168 13.07 -1.80 -19.47
N LEU A 169 11.95 -2.49 -19.21
CA LEU A 169 11.87 -3.93 -19.44
C LEU A 169 11.88 -4.26 -20.95
N ALA A 170 11.14 -3.50 -21.76
CA ALA A 170 11.09 -3.65 -23.21
C ALA A 170 12.46 -3.38 -23.85
N ALA A 171 13.15 -2.34 -23.38
CA ALA A 171 14.48 -2.00 -23.85
C ALA A 171 15.55 -2.98 -23.33
N ASN A 172 15.32 -3.69 -22.21
CA ASN A 172 16.31 -4.58 -21.60
C ASN A 172 15.70 -5.96 -21.23
N PRO A 173 15.30 -6.79 -22.22
CA PRO A 173 14.72 -8.10 -21.96
C PRO A 173 15.65 -9.04 -21.16
N GLU A 174 16.96 -8.83 -21.22
CA GLU A 174 17.99 -9.55 -20.46
C GLU A 174 17.86 -9.38 -18.92
N ILE A 175 17.01 -8.48 -18.43
CA ILE A 175 16.65 -8.41 -17.00
C ILE A 175 15.94 -9.70 -16.54
N ILE A 176 15.14 -10.31 -17.42
CA ILE A 176 14.46 -11.58 -17.13
C ILE A 176 15.51 -12.68 -16.99
N GLU A 177 16.42 -12.79 -17.97
CA GLU A 177 17.55 -13.75 -17.93
C GLU A 177 18.43 -13.55 -16.68
N ALA A 178 18.77 -12.31 -16.33
CA ALA A 178 19.53 -11.99 -15.12
C ALA A 178 18.80 -12.45 -13.84
N SER A 179 17.47 -12.34 -13.83
CA SER A 179 16.65 -12.78 -12.70
C SER A 179 16.57 -14.31 -12.63
N GLU A 180 16.50 -15.00 -13.76
CA GLU A 180 16.52 -16.47 -13.83
C GLU A 180 17.87 -17.05 -13.40
N LEU A 181 18.99 -16.53 -13.92
CA LEU A 181 20.34 -16.92 -13.49
C LEU A 181 20.56 -16.73 -11.99
N ALA A 182 19.99 -15.66 -11.43
CA ALA A 182 20.03 -15.42 -10.00
C ALA A 182 19.23 -16.48 -9.21
N GLU A 183 18.12 -16.99 -9.74
CA GLU A 183 17.33 -18.04 -9.09
C GLU A 183 17.96 -19.42 -9.19
N ASP A 184 18.55 -19.75 -10.33
CA ASP A 184 19.25 -21.02 -10.54
C ASP A 184 20.44 -21.18 -9.57
N THR A 185 20.99 -20.06 -9.12
CA THR A 185 22.10 -19.98 -8.16
C THR A 185 21.61 -19.64 -6.73
N LYS A 186 20.36 -20.00 -6.42
CA LYS A 186 19.83 -19.95 -5.05
C LYS A 186 20.74 -20.71 -4.09
N GLY A 187 21.00 -20.11 -2.93
CA GLY A 187 21.98 -20.62 -1.97
C GLY A 187 23.39 -20.02 -2.11
N SER A 188 23.66 -19.20 -3.14
CA SER A 188 24.89 -18.39 -3.14
C SER A 188 24.94 -17.47 -1.92
N ARG A 189 26.15 -17.16 -1.44
CA ARG A 189 26.42 -16.19 -0.37
C ARG A 189 25.99 -14.75 -0.71
N LEU A 190 25.71 -14.44 -1.97
CA LEU A 190 25.19 -13.13 -2.38
C LEU A 190 23.68 -13.02 -2.12
N HIS A 191 23.28 -11.91 -1.51
CA HIS A 191 21.88 -11.60 -1.18
C HIS A 191 20.97 -11.64 -2.42
N SER A 192 19.75 -12.19 -2.27
CA SER A 192 18.79 -12.43 -3.36
C SER A 192 18.41 -11.18 -4.18
N THR A 193 18.40 -10.00 -3.57
CA THR A 193 18.17 -8.71 -4.25
C THR A 193 19.40 -8.17 -4.99
N ALA A 194 20.62 -8.50 -4.54
CA ALA A 194 21.86 -8.02 -5.15
C ALA A 194 22.27 -8.88 -6.35
N ARG A 195 22.04 -10.19 -6.26
CA ARG A 195 22.41 -11.17 -7.28
C ARG A 195 21.88 -10.87 -8.69
N PRO A 196 20.58 -10.58 -8.93
CA PRO A 196 20.10 -10.27 -10.28
C PRO A 196 20.63 -8.94 -10.81
N VAL A 197 21.02 -8.01 -9.95
CA VAL A 197 21.61 -6.74 -10.36
C VAL A 197 23.05 -6.94 -10.86
N LEU A 198 23.85 -7.73 -10.13
CA LEU A 198 25.18 -8.15 -10.60
C LEU A 198 25.07 -8.94 -11.92
N ALA A 199 24.13 -9.89 -11.97
CA ALA A 199 23.90 -10.70 -13.17
C ALA A 199 23.58 -9.82 -14.38
N PHE A 200 22.66 -8.87 -14.24
CA PHE A 200 22.32 -7.94 -15.32
C PHE A 200 23.52 -7.12 -15.79
N MET A 201 24.28 -6.52 -14.87
CA MET A 201 25.47 -5.75 -15.22
C MET A 201 26.50 -6.59 -15.98
N ALA A 202 26.73 -7.84 -15.54
CA ALA A 202 27.65 -8.76 -16.19
C ALA A 202 27.16 -9.24 -17.57
N LEU A 203 25.87 -9.53 -17.74
CA LEU A 203 25.29 -9.87 -19.04
C LEU A 203 25.47 -8.73 -20.04
N ARG A 204 25.15 -7.50 -19.63
CA ARG A 204 25.32 -6.27 -20.42
C ARG A 204 26.78 -5.97 -20.76
N ALA A 205 27.71 -6.40 -19.92
CA ALA A 205 29.15 -6.31 -20.16
C ALA A 205 29.72 -7.46 -21.03
N GLY A 206 28.87 -8.38 -21.51
CA GLY A 206 29.31 -9.55 -22.29
C GLY A 206 30.02 -10.64 -21.48
N ARG A 207 29.85 -10.65 -20.15
CA ARG A 207 30.56 -11.53 -19.18
C ARG A 207 29.73 -12.70 -18.69
N LYS A 208 28.85 -13.26 -19.53
CA LYS A 208 27.92 -14.34 -19.14
C LYS A 208 28.64 -15.59 -18.64
N LYS A 209 29.73 -15.99 -19.30
CA LYS A 209 30.47 -17.22 -18.93
C LYS A 209 31.13 -17.06 -17.56
N GLU A 210 31.79 -15.93 -17.35
CA GLU A 210 32.45 -15.58 -16.09
C GLU A 210 31.42 -15.43 -14.97
N LEU A 211 30.26 -14.81 -15.24
CA LEU A 211 29.16 -14.70 -14.27
C LEU A 211 28.68 -16.07 -13.78
N VAL A 212 28.39 -17.00 -14.69
CA VAL A 212 27.91 -18.34 -14.32
C VAL A 212 28.96 -19.07 -13.48
N SER A 213 30.23 -19.01 -13.88
CA SER A 213 31.32 -19.59 -13.08
C SER A 213 31.42 -18.94 -11.71
N PHE A 214 31.36 -17.61 -11.64
CA PHE A 214 31.47 -16.86 -10.40
C PHE A 214 30.34 -17.20 -9.43
N LEU A 215 29.08 -17.18 -9.89
CA LEU A 215 27.92 -17.48 -9.06
C LEU A 215 27.95 -18.91 -8.50
N ARG A 216 28.50 -19.86 -9.26
CA ARG A 216 28.77 -21.22 -8.77
C ARG A 216 29.83 -21.25 -7.67
N GLU A 217 30.95 -20.54 -7.85
CA GLU A 217 32.03 -20.50 -6.85
C GLU A 217 31.68 -19.71 -5.57
N ILE A 218 30.64 -18.86 -5.60
CA ILE A 218 30.06 -18.27 -4.37
C ILE A 218 28.86 -19.06 -3.83
N GLY A 219 28.60 -20.24 -4.43
CA GLY A 219 27.55 -21.19 -4.10
C GLY A 219 27.92 -22.18 -2.99
N PRO A 220 27.00 -23.10 -2.67
CA PRO A 220 27.26 -24.19 -1.72
C PRO A 220 28.35 -25.15 -2.24
N ASP A 221 28.35 -25.44 -3.54
CA ASP A 221 29.24 -26.42 -4.20
C ASP A 221 30.56 -25.81 -4.69
N ARG A 222 31.06 -24.78 -3.99
CA ARG A 222 32.27 -24.06 -4.40
C ARG A 222 33.52 -24.94 -4.34
N THR A 223 34.43 -24.72 -5.27
CA THR A 223 35.73 -25.43 -5.34
C THR A 223 36.91 -24.48 -5.19
N SER A 224 36.69 -23.18 -5.36
CA SER A 224 37.71 -22.15 -5.33
C SER A 224 38.42 -22.02 -3.97
N GLY A 225 39.76 -21.87 -3.99
CA GLY A 225 40.58 -21.62 -2.81
C GLY A 225 40.39 -20.22 -2.21
N LEU A 226 40.90 -20.00 -0.99
CA LEU A 226 40.76 -18.73 -0.26
C LEU A 226 41.54 -17.56 -0.90
N ASP A 227 42.55 -17.86 -1.72
CA ASP A 227 43.32 -16.88 -2.48
C ASP A 227 42.61 -16.43 -3.77
N SER A 228 41.47 -17.04 -4.10
CA SER A 228 40.61 -16.62 -5.21
C SER A 228 39.61 -15.53 -4.77
N PRO A 229 39.21 -14.62 -5.67
CA PRO A 229 38.18 -13.61 -5.38
C PRO A 229 36.86 -14.20 -4.82
N PRO A 230 36.20 -15.21 -5.46
CA PRO A 230 34.96 -15.79 -4.91
C PRO A 230 35.16 -16.46 -3.54
N GLY A 231 36.30 -17.14 -3.33
CA GLY A 231 36.64 -17.76 -2.05
C GLY A 231 36.82 -16.74 -0.92
N ALA A 232 37.56 -15.66 -1.18
CA ALA A 232 37.74 -14.57 -0.23
C ALA A 232 36.42 -13.87 0.13
N PHE A 233 35.55 -13.63 -0.87
CA PHE A 233 34.22 -13.07 -0.63
C PHE A 233 33.36 -13.96 0.27
N CYS A 234 33.35 -15.27 0.03
CA CYS A 234 32.61 -16.22 0.87
C CYS A 234 33.12 -16.23 2.31
N MET A 235 34.44 -16.20 2.51
CA MET A 235 35.05 -16.11 3.84
C MET A 235 34.64 -14.82 4.55
N GLN A 236 34.71 -13.68 3.87
CA GLN A 236 34.34 -12.39 4.43
C GLN A 236 32.86 -12.33 4.84
N VAL A 237 31.95 -12.82 4.00
CA VAL A 237 30.52 -12.90 4.34
C VAL A 237 30.29 -13.81 5.55
N ALA A 238 30.95 -14.97 5.60
CA ALA A 238 30.82 -15.90 6.73
C ALA A 238 31.31 -15.30 8.06
N VAL A 239 32.38 -14.50 8.05
CA VAL A 239 32.89 -13.81 9.24
C VAL A 239 31.92 -12.72 9.73
N LEU A 240 31.31 -11.97 8.81
CA LEU A 240 30.31 -10.96 9.18
C LEU A 240 29.06 -11.58 9.79
N GLU A 241 28.58 -12.68 9.20
CA GLU A 241 27.45 -13.46 9.72
C GLU A 241 27.73 -14.02 11.12
N SER A 242 28.92 -14.60 11.35
CA SER A 242 29.29 -15.15 12.67
C SER A 242 29.44 -14.07 13.75
N SER A 243 29.76 -12.84 13.35
CA SER A 243 29.84 -11.67 14.23
C SER A 243 28.47 -11.04 14.53
N GLY A 244 27.39 -11.58 13.95
CA GLY A 244 26.03 -11.03 14.11
C GLY A 244 25.81 -9.68 13.41
N VAL A 245 26.71 -9.28 12.51
CA VAL A 245 26.62 -8.02 11.78
C VAL A 245 25.95 -8.27 10.42
N PRO A 246 24.69 -7.86 10.21
CA PRO A 246 24.01 -8.09 8.94
C PRO A 246 24.63 -7.23 7.84
N LEU A 247 24.99 -7.86 6.71
CA LEU A 247 25.50 -7.16 5.55
C LEU A 247 24.34 -6.47 4.79
N HIS A 248 24.38 -5.15 4.71
CA HIS A 248 23.40 -4.38 3.95
C HIS A 248 23.43 -4.77 2.46
N VAL A 249 22.27 -4.78 1.80
CA VAL A 249 22.13 -5.25 0.40
C VAL A 249 23.02 -4.47 -0.57
N ASP A 250 23.15 -3.16 -0.38
CA ASP A 250 23.99 -2.32 -1.23
C ASP A 250 25.49 -2.60 -1.03
N SER A 251 25.90 -2.85 0.21
CA SER A 251 27.27 -3.26 0.54
C SER A 251 27.59 -4.64 -0.05
N ALA A 252 26.64 -5.58 0.04
CA ALA A 252 26.78 -6.89 -0.58
C ALA A 252 26.94 -6.80 -2.10
N LEU A 253 26.16 -5.94 -2.76
CA LEU A 253 26.28 -5.68 -4.20
C LEU A 253 27.64 -5.06 -4.53
N ALA A 254 28.06 -4.02 -3.80
CA ALA A 254 29.32 -3.32 -4.06
C ALA A 254 30.53 -4.26 -3.94
N LEU A 255 30.60 -5.03 -2.85
CA LEU A 255 31.64 -6.02 -2.64
C LEU A 255 31.62 -7.09 -3.75
N ALA A 256 30.45 -7.60 -4.11
CA ALA A 256 30.33 -8.61 -5.16
C ALA A 256 30.78 -8.07 -6.53
N VAL A 257 30.52 -6.80 -6.85
CA VAL A 257 31.02 -6.17 -8.10
C VAL A 257 32.54 -6.05 -8.10
N LEU A 258 33.16 -5.60 -6.99
CA LEU A 258 34.62 -5.52 -6.88
C LEU A 258 35.27 -6.89 -7.07
N VAL A 259 34.74 -7.89 -6.36
CA VAL A 259 35.20 -9.28 -6.42
C VAL A 259 35.03 -9.85 -7.83
N PHE A 260 33.88 -9.60 -8.46
CA PHE A 260 33.60 -10.09 -9.80
C PHE A 260 34.56 -9.50 -10.84
N ASN A 261 34.84 -8.20 -10.77
CA ASN A 261 35.80 -7.54 -11.67
C ASN A 261 37.22 -8.14 -11.51
N ASP A 262 37.67 -8.42 -10.28
CA ASP A 262 38.96 -9.08 -10.04
C ASP A 262 38.97 -10.54 -10.48
N PHE A 263 37.84 -11.25 -10.34
CA PHE A 263 37.66 -12.62 -10.85
C PHE A 263 37.80 -12.68 -12.37
N VAL A 264 37.14 -11.77 -13.10
CA VAL A 264 37.26 -11.67 -14.57
C VAL A 264 38.70 -11.38 -15.00
N LYS A 265 39.47 -10.66 -14.18
CA LYS A 265 40.90 -10.38 -14.42
C LYS A 265 41.85 -11.51 -14.02
N GLY A 266 41.36 -12.57 -13.37
CA GLY A 266 42.19 -13.66 -12.87
C GLY A 266 43.16 -13.25 -11.76
N LYS A 267 42.85 -12.20 -11.00
CA LYS A 267 43.70 -11.74 -9.89
C LYS A 267 43.63 -12.68 -8.70
N LYS A 268 44.75 -12.79 -7.98
CA LYS A 268 44.78 -13.38 -6.63
C LYS A 268 44.50 -12.31 -5.57
N VAL A 269 43.82 -12.72 -4.50
CA VAL A 269 43.45 -11.84 -3.40
C VAL A 269 44.63 -11.71 -2.44
N THR A 270 45.09 -10.47 -2.24
CA THR A 270 46.16 -10.15 -1.28
C THR A 270 45.64 -9.41 -0.04
N GLN A 271 44.44 -8.84 -0.12
CA GLN A 271 43.79 -8.07 0.95
C GLN A 271 42.27 -8.25 0.89
N HIS A 272 41.58 -8.00 2.02
CA HIS A 272 40.13 -8.09 2.08
C HIS A 272 39.46 -6.97 1.28
N TYR A 273 38.27 -7.24 0.73
CA TYR A 273 37.51 -6.26 -0.03
C TYR A 273 36.80 -5.28 0.90
N VAL A 274 36.88 -3.98 0.62
CA VAL A 274 36.23 -2.93 1.41
C VAL A 274 35.45 -2.01 0.49
N TRP A 275 34.21 -1.76 0.86
CA TRP A 275 33.41 -0.67 0.31
C TRP A 275 32.63 0.00 1.44
N LYS A 276 32.66 1.33 1.46
CA LYS A 276 31.84 2.16 2.35
C LYS A 276 31.11 3.18 1.49
N PRO A 277 29.85 3.52 1.81
CA PRO A 277 29.15 4.59 1.12
C PRO A 277 29.96 5.88 1.16
N ASP A 278 30.24 6.44 -0.01
CA ASP A 278 30.91 7.72 -0.15
C ASP A 278 29.90 8.85 0.07
N LEU A 279 30.05 9.54 1.20
CA LEU A 279 29.21 10.68 1.56
C LEU A 279 29.75 12.00 0.96
N GLY A 280 30.93 12.00 0.32
CA GLY A 280 31.57 13.21 -0.18
C GLY A 280 31.67 14.30 0.88
N ASN A 281 31.26 15.52 0.51
CA ASN A 281 31.23 16.68 1.40
C ASN A 281 29.91 16.81 2.18
N THR A 282 29.11 15.75 2.27
CA THR A 282 27.82 15.80 2.99
C THR A 282 28.04 16.14 4.46
N PRO A 283 27.41 17.21 4.98
CA PRO A 283 27.43 17.50 6.40
C PRO A 283 26.86 16.34 7.22
N ILE A 284 27.64 15.87 8.20
CA ILE A 284 27.28 14.76 9.09
C ILE A 284 27.11 15.22 10.54
N ASN A 285 26.32 14.47 11.30
CA ASN A 285 26.28 14.59 12.75
C ASN A 285 27.49 13.88 13.34
N GLU A 286 28.37 14.63 14.01
CA GLU A 286 29.63 14.12 14.59
C GLU A 286 29.44 12.97 15.58
N LYS A 287 28.27 12.88 16.23
CA LYS A 287 27.98 11.82 17.22
C LYS A 287 27.54 10.51 16.58
N THR A 288 26.85 10.57 15.42
CA THR A 288 26.25 9.39 14.78
C THR A 288 26.95 8.98 13.49
N GLY A 289 27.73 9.88 12.89
CA GLY A 289 28.33 9.68 11.57
C GLY A 289 27.31 9.70 10.42
N GLU A 290 26.05 10.05 10.69
CA GLU A 290 24.97 10.07 9.71
C GLU A 290 24.78 11.48 9.11
N PRO A 291 24.26 11.60 7.88
CA PRO A 291 23.93 12.89 7.27
C PRO A 291 22.96 13.70 8.15
N ILE A 292 23.22 15.01 8.31
CA ILE A 292 22.34 15.88 9.10
C ILE A 292 20.92 15.97 8.53
N SER A 293 20.78 15.77 7.21
CA SER A 293 19.49 15.73 6.53
C SER A 293 19.57 14.96 5.22
N ARG A 294 18.42 14.48 4.73
CA ARG A 294 18.31 13.86 3.40
C ARG A 294 18.58 14.84 2.27
N GLN A 295 18.27 16.11 2.47
CA GLN A 295 18.53 17.16 1.50
C GLN A 295 20.04 17.36 1.31
N ALA A 296 20.78 17.44 2.42
CA ALA A 296 22.23 17.56 2.40
C ALA A 296 22.90 16.36 1.70
N LEU A 297 22.43 15.14 1.97
CA LEU A 297 22.90 13.93 1.29
C LEU A 297 22.64 13.97 -0.22
N ARG A 298 21.44 14.43 -0.63
CA ARG A 298 21.09 14.57 -2.05
C ARG A 298 21.99 15.57 -2.77
N GLU A 299 22.28 16.71 -2.13
CA GLU A 299 23.02 17.83 -2.74
C GLU A 299 24.54 17.59 -2.81
N HIS A 300 25.13 16.92 -1.82
CA HIS A 300 26.60 16.85 -1.69
C HIS A 300 27.22 15.48 -1.93
N ALA A 301 26.47 14.38 -1.77
CA ALA A 301 27.04 13.05 -1.96
C ALA A 301 27.20 12.70 -3.45
N PRO A 302 28.29 12.00 -3.83
CA PRO A 302 28.50 11.55 -5.20
C PRO A 302 27.47 10.50 -5.65
N ALA A 303 27.29 10.37 -6.96
CA ALA A 303 26.35 9.42 -7.56
C ALA A 303 26.48 8.01 -6.96
N ASN A 304 25.33 7.43 -6.59
CA ASN A 304 25.23 6.10 -5.99
C ASN A 304 26.10 5.88 -4.74
N LEU A 305 26.54 6.94 -4.05
CA LEU A 305 27.47 6.87 -2.92
C LEU A 305 28.76 6.10 -3.27
N GLY A 306 29.25 6.26 -4.50
CA GLY A 306 30.46 5.59 -4.96
C GLY A 306 30.30 4.08 -5.20
N LEU A 307 29.08 3.60 -5.46
CA LEU A 307 28.85 2.19 -5.81
C LEU A 307 29.69 1.80 -7.06
N PRO A 308 30.53 0.76 -7.00
CA PRO A 308 31.25 0.26 -8.17
C PRO A 308 30.30 -0.39 -9.18
N LEU A 309 30.69 -0.39 -10.46
CA LEU A 309 29.99 -1.07 -11.54
C LEU A 309 30.84 -2.21 -12.12
N VAL A 310 30.19 -3.19 -12.76
CA VAL A 310 30.90 -4.23 -13.50
C VAL A 310 31.67 -3.58 -14.64
N GLU A 311 32.94 -3.95 -14.81
CA GLU A 311 33.76 -3.40 -15.87
C GLU A 311 33.23 -3.78 -17.25
N GLY A 312 33.07 -2.77 -18.12
CA GLY A 312 32.44 -2.92 -19.43
C GLY A 312 30.91 -2.84 -19.41
N TYR A 313 30.27 -2.59 -18.26
CA TYR A 313 28.82 -2.36 -18.18
C TYR A 313 28.43 -1.02 -18.85
N PRO A 314 27.67 -1.03 -19.95
CA PRO A 314 27.32 0.18 -20.70
C PRO A 314 26.18 1.01 -20.10
N GLY A 315 25.64 0.62 -18.94
CA GLY A 315 24.44 1.25 -18.35
C GLY A 315 23.12 0.58 -18.76
N LEU A 316 22.03 1.11 -18.21
CA LEU A 316 20.66 0.64 -18.42
C LEU A 316 19.98 1.44 -19.55
N ARG A 317 19.43 0.75 -20.56
CA ARG A 317 18.64 1.43 -21.61
C ARG A 317 17.33 1.95 -21.03
N ASP A 318 16.91 3.15 -21.44
CA ASP A 318 15.70 3.83 -20.96
C ASP A 318 15.60 3.95 -19.44
N GLY A 319 16.73 3.91 -18.74
CA GLY A 319 16.76 4.00 -17.28
C GLY A 319 16.69 5.43 -16.74
N ARG A 320 17.08 6.43 -17.52
CA ARG A 320 17.17 7.84 -17.10
C ARG A 320 15.82 8.54 -17.19
N PHE A 321 15.49 9.36 -16.20
CA PHE A 321 14.30 10.20 -16.23
C PHE A 321 14.55 11.56 -15.58
N ASP A 322 13.77 12.55 -16.00
CA ASP A 322 13.84 13.91 -15.48
C ASP A 322 13.16 14.00 -14.11
N THR A 323 13.97 14.22 -13.07
CA THR A 323 13.49 14.36 -11.69
C THR A 323 12.87 15.72 -11.40
N SER A 324 12.95 16.68 -12.35
CA SER A 324 12.29 17.98 -12.26
C SER A 324 10.83 17.94 -12.71
N SER A 325 10.44 16.93 -13.50
CA SER A 325 9.08 16.75 -13.97
C SER A 325 8.17 16.11 -12.91
N SER A 326 6.87 16.45 -12.95
CA SER A 326 5.85 15.86 -12.07
C SER A 326 5.41 14.45 -12.51
N THR A 327 5.59 14.14 -13.80
CA THR A 327 5.31 12.84 -14.42
C THR A 327 6.50 12.37 -15.25
N ASP A 328 6.59 11.06 -15.43
CA ASP A 328 7.57 10.50 -16.36
C ASP A 328 7.03 10.59 -17.81
N GLU A 329 7.90 10.37 -18.79
CA GLU A 329 7.49 10.30 -20.20
C GLU A 329 6.54 9.11 -20.44
N PHE A 330 5.50 9.40 -21.22
CA PHE A 330 4.49 8.45 -21.66
C PHE A 330 5.11 7.41 -22.60
N GLY A 331 4.73 6.14 -22.44
CA GLY A 331 5.14 5.07 -23.33
C GLY A 331 5.53 3.78 -22.62
N GLY A 332 5.84 2.78 -23.42
CA GLY A 332 5.98 1.40 -22.96
C GLY A 332 4.72 0.58 -23.27
N GLN A 333 4.79 -0.72 -23.01
CA GLN A 333 3.76 -1.65 -23.45
C GLN A 333 2.38 -1.36 -22.85
N THR A 334 2.29 -1.05 -21.55
CA THR A 334 0.98 -0.79 -20.92
C THR A 334 0.32 0.47 -21.48
N ASP A 335 1.08 1.55 -21.64
CA ASP A 335 0.58 2.81 -22.17
C ASP A 335 0.10 2.66 -23.63
N GLU A 336 0.81 1.85 -24.43
CA GLU A 336 0.43 1.53 -25.80
C GLU A 336 -0.81 0.63 -25.88
N GLU A 337 -0.92 -0.39 -25.01
CA GLU A 337 -2.11 -1.25 -24.90
C GLU A 337 -3.35 -0.41 -24.57
N VAL A 338 -3.23 0.56 -23.65
CA VAL A 338 -4.34 1.47 -23.30
C VAL A 338 -4.68 2.39 -24.47
N ARG A 339 -3.68 2.95 -25.15
CA ARG A 339 -3.89 3.82 -26.31
C ARG A 339 -4.57 3.09 -27.46
N GLN A 340 -4.15 1.86 -27.77
CA GLN A 340 -4.78 1.03 -28.79
C GLN A 340 -6.20 0.66 -28.37
N GLY A 341 -6.40 0.24 -27.12
CA GLY A 341 -7.72 -0.07 -26.59
C GLY A 341 -8.70 1.11 -26.68
N ALA A 342 -8.23 2.32 -26.41
CA ALA A 342 -9.03 3.54 -26.56
C ALA A 342 -9.38 3.87 -28.01
N GLN A 343 -8.52 3.51 -28.98
CA GLN A 343 -8.79 3.72 -30.41
C GLN A 343 -9.75 2.68 -31.01
N THR A 344 -9.76 1.47 -30.46
CA THR A 344 -10.63 0.37 -30.89
C THR A 344 -11.91 0.26 -30.08
N ASP A 345 -12.14 1.19 -29.16
CA ASP A 345 -13.34 1.22 -28.33
C ASP A 345 -14.58 1.51 -29.21
N GLU A 346 -15.58 0.63 -29.09
CA GLU A 346 -16.81 0.69 -29.89
C GLU A 346 -17.96 1.39 -29.16
N GLY A 347 -17.75 1.87 -27.93
CA GLY A 347 -18.80 2.57 -27.17
C GLY A 347 -19.93 1.65 -26.71
N ARG A 348 -19.62 0.38 -26.43
CA ARG A 348 -20.60 -0.65 -26.01
C ARG A 348 -20.87 -0.59 -24.50
N GLU A 349 -20.25 0.33 -23.77
CA GLU A 349 -20.32 0.40 -22.33
C GLU A 349 -21.71 0.73 -21.81
N GLN A 350 -22.17 -0.08 -20.86
CA GLN A 350 -23.47 0.11 -20.23
C GLN A 350 -23.34 -0.09 -18.73
N VAL A 351 -24.15 0.65 -17.97
CA VAL A 351 -24.21 0.51 -16.52
C VAL A 351 -25.66 0.30 -16.09
N ARG A 352 -25.89 -0.71 -15.24
CA ARG A 352 -27.21 -1.00 -14.70
C ARG A 352 -27.15 -1.53 -13.28
N MET A 353 -28.22 -1.31 -12.53
CA MET A 353 -28.38 -1.87 -11.19
C MET A 353 -28.79 -3.34 -11.27
N VAL A 354 -28.16 -4.17 -10.44
CA VAL A 354 -28.48 -5.60 -10.31
C VAL A 354 -28.52 -5.96 -8.84
N ASN A 355 -29.54 -6.71 -8.42
CA ASN A 355 -29.57 -7.37 -7.12
C ASN A 355 -28.76 -8.67 -7.21
N VAL A 356 -27.56 -8.67 -6.64
CA VAL A 356 -26.60 -9.77 -6.80
C VAL A 356 -26.73 -10.74 -5.64
N THR A 357 -27.22 -11.96 -5.94
CA THR A 357 -27.36 -13.05 -4.98
C THR A 357 -26.03 -13.81 -4.77
N PRO A 358 -25.89 -14.62 -3.70
CA PRO A 358 -24.74 -15.50 -3.52
C PRO A 358 -24.50 -16.46 -4.71
N GLU A 359 -25.55 -16.95 -5.35
CA GLU A 359 -25.49 -17.82 -6.53
C GLU A 359 -24.90 -17.07 -7.73
N LEU A 360 -25.43 -15.86 -7.98
CA LEU A 360 -24.95 -15.01 -9.07
C LEU A 360 -23.49 -14.59 -8.83
N ALA A 361 -23.14 -14.26 -7.59
CA ALA A 361 -21.77 -13.94 -7.22
C ALA A 361 -20.80 -15.12 -7.45
N ARG A 362 -21.22 -16.37 -7.16
CA ARG A 362 -20.42 -17.56 -7.48
C ARG A 362 -20.23 -17.73 -8.99
N LYS A 363 -21.30 -17.56 -9.77
CA LYS A 363 -21.25 -17.60 -11.24
C LYS A 363 -20.27 -16.56 -11.78
N TRP A 364 -20.42 -15.31 -11.37
CA TRP A 364 -19.57 -14.21 -11.84
C TRP A 364 -18.11 -14.31 -11.40
N LEU A 365 -17.83 -14.93 -10.25
CA LEU A 365 -16.44 -15.25 -9.88
C LEU A 365 -15.80 -16.32 -10.78
N GLY A 366 -16.59 -17.12 -11.50
CA GLY A 366 -16.09 -18.01 -12.55
C GLY A 366 -15.41 -17.26 -13.71
N PHE A 367 -15.79 -15.99 -13.93
CA PHE A 367 -15.21 -15.09 -14.92
C PHE A 367 -13.93 -14.40 -14.43
N ASN A 368 -13.47 -14.69 -13.21
CA ASN A 368 -12.35 -14.02 -12.60
C ASN A 368 -11.00 -14.60 -13.09
N SER A 369 -10.49 -14.06 -14.20
CA SER A 369 -9.14 -14.35 -14.68
C SER A 369 -8.19 -13.16 -14.43
N GLY A 370 -7.05 -13.44 -13.80
CA GLY A 370 -5.97 -12.46 -13.66
C GLY A 370 -6.17 -11.34 -12.63
N ASN A 371 -7.23 -11.33 -11.81
CA ASN A 371 -7.30 -10.36 -10.69
C ASN A 371 -6.33 -10.72 -9.56
N ARG A 372 -5.98 -9.70 -8.78
CA ARG A 372 -5.10 -9.80 -7.61
C ARG A 372 -5.62 -10.78 -6.56
N LYS A 373 -4.70 -11.34 -5.76
CA LYS A 373 -5.06 -12.12 -4.55
C LYS A 373 -6.01 -11.33 -3.64
N ILE A 374 -7.06 -12.00 -3.20
CA ILE A 374 -8.07 -11.44 -2.28
C ILE A 374 -7.46 -11.12 -0.92
N GLN A 375 -8.08 -10.15 -0.23
CA GLN A 375 -7.71 -9.78 1.13
C GLN A 375 -8.85 -10.20 2.06
N LYS A 376 -8.63 -11.27 2.82
CA LYS A 376 -9.66 -11.83 3.72
C LYS A 376 -10.22 -10.77 4.67
N ASN A 377 -9.36 -9.94 5.28
CA ASN A 377 -9.82 -8.86 6.16
C ASN A 377 -10.73 -7.84 5.46
N HIS A 378 -10.55 -7.57 4.17
CA HIS A 378 -11.42 -6.65 3.43
C HIS A 378 -12.77 -7.27 3.15
N ILE A 379 -12.79 -8.56 2.81
CA ILE A 379 -14.03 -9.34 2.65
C ILE A 379 -14.80 -9.36 3.97
N GLU A 380 -14.13 -9.61 5.11
CA GLU A 380 -14.78 -9.61 6.42
C GLU A 380 -15.39 -8.25 6.79
N VAL A 381 -14.73 -7.15 6.45
CA VAL A 381 -15.27 -5.79 6.66
C VAL A 381 -16.57 -5.61 5.88
N ILE A 382 -16.56 -5.90 4.57
CA ILE A 382 -17.76 -5.77 3.74
C ILE A 382 -18.86 -6.72 4.23
N ARG A 383 -18.51 -7.97 4.56
CA ARG A 383 -19.44 -8.97 5.11
C ARG A 383 -20.14 -8.47 6.37
N ARG A 384 -19.41 -7.87 7.32
CA ARG A 384 -20.02 -7.31 8.54
C ARG A 384 -20.98 -6.17 8.23
N ASP A 385 -20.63 -5.28 7.29
CA ASP A 385 -21.53 -4.21 6.87
C ASP A 385 -22.80 -4.76 6.20
N ILE A 386 -22.69 -5.79 5.36
CA ILE A 386 -23.85 -6.47 4.74
C ILE A 386 -24.76 -7.08 5.83
N LEU A 387 -24.18 -7.88 6.74
CA LEU A 387 -24.94 -8.56 7.79
C LEU A 387 -25.59 -7.60 8.79
N ALA A 388 -24.94 -6.46 9.06
CA ALA A 388 -25.46 -5.44 9.94
C ALA A 388 -26.51 -4.54 9.27
N GLY A 389 -26.79 -4.72 7.98
CA GLY A 389 -27.66 -3.82 7.20
C GLY A 389 -27.05 -2.43 6.99
N ASN A 390 -25.75 -2.28 7.26
CA ASN A 390 -24.97 -1.07 7.09
C ASN A 390 -24.42 -0.93 5.66
N TRP A 391 -24.68 -1.90 4.78
CA TRP A 391 -24.33 -1.79 3.37
C TRP A 391 -25.01 -0.57 2.74
N MET A 392 -24.21 0.39 2.31
CA MET A 392 -24.68 1.54 1.55
C MET A 392 -24.41 1.32 0.08
N LEU A 393 -25.36 1.72 -0.76
CA LEU A 393 -25.32 1.48 -2.19
C LEU A 393 -24.17 2.24 -2.87
N ASN A 394 -23.06 1.55 -3.13
CA ASN A 394 -21.87 2.15 -3.72
C ASN A 394 -22.04 2.36 -5.22
N ALA A 395 -21.81 3.59 -5.69
CA ALA A 395 -21.87 3.97 -7.10
C ALA A 395 -20.75 3.37 -7.97
N GLN A 396 -19.69 2.80 -7.40
CA GLN A 396 -18.64 2.13 -8.18
C GLN A 396 -19.13 0.78 -8.69
N PRO A 397 -19.20 0.53 -10.01
CA PRO A 397 -19.72 -0.72 -10.55
C PRO A 397 -18.79 -1.92 -10.35
N ILE A 398 -19.36 -3.13 -10.40
CA ILE A 398 -18.63 -4.37 -10.72
C ILE A 398 -18.43 -4.39 -12.24
N CYS A 399 -17.21 -4.58 -12.73
CA CYS A 399 -16.88 -4.33 -14.13
C CYS A 399 -16.60 -5.63 -14.88
N PHE A 400 -17.17 -5.75 -16.09
CA PHE A 400 -16.98 -6.88 -17.00
C PHE A 400 -16.63 -6.41 -18.42
N THR A 401 -15.92 -7.25 -19.17
CA THR A 401 -15.62 -6.99 -20.58
C THR A 401 -16.86 -7.09 -21.48
N ASP A 402 -17.83 -7.92 -21.10
CA ASP A 402 -19.13 -8.06 -21.77
C ASP A 402 -20.21 -8.39 -20.72
N ASP A 403 -21.47 -8.49 -21.12
CA ASP A 403 -22.58 -8.83 -20.23
C ASP A 403 -22.42 -10.24 -19.63
N PRO A 404 -22.28 -10.39 -18.29
CA PRO A 404 -22.10 -11.69 -17.65
C PRO A 404 -23.33 -12.61 -17.71
N GLU A 405 -24.51 -12.06 -18.04
CA GLU A 405 -25.75 -12.81 -18.16
C GLU A 405 -26.14 -13.08 -19.62
N HIS A 406 -25.80 -12.16 -20.54
CA HIS A 406 -26.16 -12.25 -21.97
C HIS A 406 -24.99 -11.82 -22.88
N PRO A 407 -23.90 -12.61 -22.96
CA PRO A 407 -22.74 -12.25 -23.77
C PRO A 407 -23.11 -12.20 -25.26
N GLN A 408 -22.63 -11.18 -25.99
CA GLN A 408 -23.05 -10.94 -27.38
C GLN A 408 -22.35 -11.87 -28.38
N ASP A 409 -21.07 -12.19 -28.14
CA ASP A 409 -20.20 -12.84 -29.15
C ASP A 409 -19.83 -14.31 -28.80
N ASN A 410 -20.61 -14.98 -27.91
CA ASN A 410 -20.28 -16.28 -27.30
C ASN A 410 -18.93 -16.33 -26.54
N ASP A 411 -18.20 -15.23 -26.47
CA ASP A 411 -17.01 -15.11 -25.65
C ASP A 411 -17.39 -15.06 -24.17
N THR A 412 -16.57 -15.72 -23.36
CA THR A 412 -16.76 -15.72 -21.92
C THR A 412 -16.38 -14.33 -21.39
N PRO A 413 -17.31 -13.59 -20.76
CA PRO A 413 -16.99 -12.28 -20.22
C PRO A 413 -15.94 -12.43 -19.12
N ARG A 414 -15.05 -11.45 -19.00
CA ARG A 414 -14.05 -11.40 -17.94
C ARG A 414 -14.46 -10.42 -16.86
N LEU A 415 -14.32 -10.82 -15.59
CA LEU A 415 -14.45 -9.94 -14.44
C LEU A 415 -13.20 -9.05 -14.29
N LEU A 416 -13.33 -7.74 -14.55
CA LEU A 416 -12.23 -6.78 -14.47
C LEU A 416 -12.07 -6.14 -13.09
N ASN A 417 -13.17 -6.02 -12.33
CA ASN A 417 -13.19 -5.42 -11.00
C ASN A 417 -14.40 -5.90 -10.17
N GLY A 418 -14.31 -5.84 -8.83
CA GLY A 418 -15.43 -6.16 -7.92
C GLY A 418 -15.34 -7.50 -7.19
N GLN A 419 -14.24 -8.25 -7.36
CA GLN A 419 -14.07 -9.59 -6.74
C GLN A 419 -14.31 -9.62 -5.21
N HIS A 420 -13.93 -8.57 -4.46
CA HIS A 420 -14.07 -8.54 -3.01
C HIS A 420 -15.54 -8.42 -2.60
N ARG A 421 -16.33 -7.64 -3.33
CA ARG A 421 -17.78 -7.53 -3.12
C ARG A 421 -18.47 -8.86 -3.42
N LEU A 422 -18.13 -9.51 -4.53
CA LEU A 422 -18.68 -10.84 -4.85
C LEU A 422 -18.34 -11.89 -3.78
N HIS A 423 -17.10 -11.92 -3.30
CA HIS A 423 -16.73 -12.79 -2.19
C HIS A 423 -17.45 -12.44 -0.88
N ALA A 424 -17.70 -11.16 -0.60
CA ALA A 424 -18.40 -10.73 0.60
C ALA A 424 -19.89 -11.10 0.56
N ILE A 425 -20.56 -10.97 -0.59
CA ILE A 425 -21.94 -11.46 -0.81
C ILE A 425 -22.02 -12.95 -0.49
N ILE A 426 -21.09 -13.75 -1.02
CA ILE A 426 -21.02 -15.19 -0.75
C ILE A 426 -20.76 -15.48 0.74
N ALA A 427 -19.88 -14.73 1.38
CA ALA A 427 -19.51 -14.94 2.77
C ALA A 427 -20.57 -14.44 3.76
N ALA A 428 -21.37 -13.45 3.38
CA ALA A 428 -22.53 -12.96 4.11
C ALA A 428 -23.77 -13.83 3.89
N ASP A 429 -23.81 -14.59 2.79
CA ASP A 429 -24.97 -15.37 2.34
C ASP A 429 -26.24 -14.49 2.22
N ALA A 430 -26.05 -13.27 1.72
CA ALA A 430 -27.10 -12.26 1.62
C ALA A 430 -26.96 -11.47 0.30
N PRO A 431 -28.06 -11.24 -0.45
CA PRO A 431 -28.02 -10.47 -1.66
C PRO A 431 -27.82 -8.98 -1.35
N ILE A 432 -27.17 -8.26 -2.28
CA ILE A 432 -27.04 -6.80 -2.22
C ILE A 432 -27.26 -6.20 -3.60
N GLU A 433 -27.79 -4.98 -3.64
CA GLU A 433 -27.84 -4.20 -4.87
C GLU A 433 -26.47 -3.58 -5.18
N VAL A 434 -26.02 -3.73 -6.42
CA VAL A 434 -24.80 -3.10 -6.93
C VAL A 434 -24.99 -2.67 -8.39
N PRO A 435 -24.37 -1.56 -8.83
CA PRO A 435 -24.22 -1.29 -10.24
C PRO A 435 -23.23 -2.29 -10.85
N ILE A 436 -23.51 -2.74 -12.06
CA ILE A 436 -22.55 -3.44 -12.92
C ILE A 436 -22.28 -2.61 -14.16
N ALA A 437 -21.04 -2.62 -14.62
CA ALA A 437 -20.62 -2.01 -15.87
C ALA A 437 -20.15 -3.12 -16.83
N THR A 438 -20.75 -3.18 -18.01
CA THR A 438 -20.48 -4.18 -19.06
C THR A 438 -19.91 -3.50 -20.29
N GLY A 439 -19.25 -4.24 -21.18
CA GLY A 439 -18.64 -3.69 -22.39
C GLY A 439 -17.33 -2.93 -22.13
N ILE A 440 -16.76 -3.01 -20.93
CA ILE A 440 -15.54 -2.28 -20.57
C ILE A 440 -14.35 -2.90 -21.32
N PRO A 441 -13.57 -2.12 -22.11
CA PRO A 441 -12.45 -2.67 -22.84
C PRO A 441 -11.43 -3.38 -21.93
N GLU A 442 -10.89 -4.51 -22.37
CA GLU A 442 -9.89 -5.28 -21.63
C GLU A 442 -8.65 -4.43 -21.26
N ALA A 443 -8.22 -3.53 -22.15
CA ALA A 443 -7.12 -2.61 -21.91
C ALA A 443 -7.36 -1.67 -20.71
N ALA A 444 -8.63 -1.40 -20.35
CA ALA A 444 -8.96 -0.61 -19.16
C ALA A 444 -8.49 -1.28 -17.87
N PHE A 445 -8.26 -2.60 -17.87
CA PHE A 445 -7.68 -3.36 -16.76
C PHE A 445 -6.39 -2.69 -16.23
N ALA A 446 -5.53 -2.17 -17.10
CA ALA A 446 -4.30 -1.51 -16.68
C ALA A 446 -4.53 -0.22 -15.85
N THR A 447 -5.67 0.44 -16.01
CA THR A 447 -5.94 1.76 -15.43
C THR A 447 -6.62 1.72 -14.05
N PHE A 448 -7.19 0.59 -13.66
CA PHE A 448 -7.86 0.44 -12.36
C PHE A 448 -6.90 0.61 -11.17
N ASP A 449 -7.38 1.22 -10.09
CA ASP A 449 -6.67 1.37 -8.80
C ASP A 449 -5.33 2.11 -8.87
N THR A 450 -5.07 2.86 -9.95
CA THR A 450 -3.93 3.80 -10.08
C THR A 450 -4.13 5.10 -9.26
N HIS A 451 -5.33 5.30 -8.71
CA HIS A 451 -5.81 6.58 -8.22
C HIS A 451 -5.30 6.96 -6.81
N ALA A 452 -5.34 8.26 -6.48
CA ALA A 452 -5.07 8.77 -5.14
C ALA A 452 -6.07 8.20 -4.13
N LYS A 453 -5.59 7.66 -3.00
CA LYS A 453 -6.48 7.28 -1.90
C LYS A 453 -7.11 8.53 -1.32
N ARG A 454 -8.44 8.59 -1.30
CA ARG A 454 -9.15 9.65 -0.59
C ARG A 454 -8.87 9.53 0.91
N THR A 455 -8.36 10.58 1.53
CA THR A 455 -8.42 10.73 2.99
C THR A 455 -9.68 11.54 3.27
N VAL A 456 -10.73 10.91 3.79
CA VAL A 456 -11.90 11.67 4.26
C VAL A 456 -11.48 12.41 5.53
N ARG A 457 -11.54 13.75 5.51
CA ARG A 457 -11.42 14.60 6.70
C ARG A 457 -12.81 15.03 7.13
N ARG A 458 -13.15 14.88 8.42
CA ARG A 458 -14.37 15.45 9.00
C ARG A 458 -14.18 16.97 9.12
N MET A 459 -15.22 17.73 8.75
CA MET A 459 -15.24 19.19 8.90
C MET A 459 -15.24 19.60 10.38
N GLY A 460 -14.51 20.66 10.74
CA GLY A 460 -14.67 21.40 12.00
C GLY A 460 -13.93 20.86 13.24
N SER A 461 -13.27 19.70 13.16
CA SER A 461 -12.50 19.15 14.27
C SER A 461 -11.08 19.76 14.34
N ARG A 462 -10.70 20.38 15.47
CA ARG A 462 -9.29 20.75 15.78
C ARG A 462 -8.41 19.51 16.03
N VAL A 463 -9.01 18.32 16.08
CA VAL A 463 -8.35 17.02 16.30
C VAL A 463 -8.02 16.39 14.95
N ASP A 464 -6.81 15.85 14.82
CA ASP A 464 -6.36 15.16 13.61
C ASP A 464 -7.14 13.84 13.45
N ASP A 465 -8.06 13.79 12.47
CA ASP A 465 -8.93 12.63 12.22
C ASP A 465 -8.16 11.32 12.07
N ARG A 466 -6.91 11.36 11.57
CA ARG A 466 -6.08 10.16 11.43
C ARG A 466 -5.65 9.61 12.77
N VAL A 467 -5.38 10.49 13.73
CA VAL A 467 -5.02 10.12 15.10
C VAL A 467 -6.23 9.58 15.83
N LEU A 468 -7.38 10.26 15.70
CA LEU A 468 -8.62 9.85 16.34
C LEU A 468 -9.14 8.53 15.77
N ALA A 469 -9.09 8.32 14.45
CA ALA A 469 -9.42 7.04 13.82
C ALA A 469 -8.49 5.90 14.26
N ALA A 470 -7.19 6.19 14.47
CA ALA A 470 -6.26 5.20 15.00
C ALA A 470 -6.58 4.81 16.45
N ALA A 471 -6.99 5.76 17.28
CA ALA A 471 -7.44 5.51 18.65
C ALA A 471 -8.78 4.74 18.66
N ALA A 472 -9.75 5.16 17.85
CA ALA A 472 -11.06 4.51 17.72
C ALA A 472 -10.93 3.07 17.25
N LYS A 473 -9.99 2.78 16.35
CA LYS A 473 -9.69 1.40 15.95
C LYS A 473 -9.22 0.52 17.11
N LEU A 474 -8.43 1.07 18.05
CA LEU A 474 -8.00 0.34 19.23
C LEU A 474 -9.16 0.14 20.21
N GLN A 475 -9.99 1.17 20.39
CA GLN A 475 -11.20 1.09 21.21
C GLN A 475 -12.18 0.04 20.67
N TRP A 476 -12.52 0.11 19.38
CA TRP A 476 -13.38 -0.87 18.71
C TRP A 476 -12.87 -2.31 18.88
N LYS A 477 -11.54 -2.52 18.81
CA LYS A 477 -10.95 -3.83 19.05
C LYS A 477 -11.18 -4.30 20.49
N GLU A 478 -11.03 -3.41 21.45
CA GLU A 478 -11.31 -3.69 22.87
C GLU A 478 -12.76 -4.07 23.09
N ASP A 479 -13.70 -3.26 22.58
CA ASP A 479 -15.15 -3.48 22.76
C ASP A 479 -15.61 -4.82 22.16
N ASN A 480 -14.93 -5.27 21.11
CA ASN A 480 -15.21 -6.54 20.44
C ASN A 480 -14.31 -7.71 20.89
N GLY A 481 -13.50 -7.54 21.93
CA GLY A 481 -12.63 -8.58 22.47
C GLY A 481 -11.51 -9.05 21.53
N TYR A 482 -11.14 -8.24 20.52
CA TYR A 482 -10.06 -8.53 19.61
C TYR A 482 -8.69 -8.15 20.20
N PRO A 483 -7.61 -8.84 19.81
CA PRO A 483 -6.26 -8.42 20.14
C PRO A 483 -5.99 -6.98 19.66
N LEU A 484 -5.63 -6.10 20.61
CA LEU A 484 -5.27 -4.70 20.34
C LEU A 484 -4.08 -4.60 19.40
N THR A 485 -3.13 -5.53 19.55
CA THR A 485 -1.92 -5.65 18.75
C THR A 485 -2.04 -6.80 17.73
N GLY A 486 -1.16 -6.83 16.73
CA GLY A 486 -1.16 -7.84 15.67
C GLY A 486 -1.90 -7.43 14.39
N ASN A 487 -1.83 -8.33 13.40
CA ASN A 487 -2.38 -8.12 12.07
C ASN A 487 -3.80 -8.71 11.96
N GLY A 488 -4.74 -7.97 11.37
CA GLY A 488 -6.12 -8.41 11.16
C GLY A 488 -7.14 -7.60 11.97
N ASN A 489 -8.42 -7.87 11.70
CA ASN A 489 -9.62 -7.28 12.31
C ASN A 489 -9.58 -5.75 12.37
N THR A 490 -9.88 -5.14 11.23
CA THR A 490 -10.04 -3.68 11.12
C THR A 490 -11.53 -3.34 11.10
N PRO A 491 -11.97 -2.28 11.79
CA PRO A 491 -13.35 -1.83 11.68
C PRO A 491 -13.66 -1.34 10.25
N SER A 492 -14.91 -1.48 9.83
CA SER A 492 -15.47 -0.74 8.71
C SER A 492 -15.50 0.76 9.04
N SER A 493 -15.74 1.59 8.02
CA SER A 493 -15.91 3.02 8.27
C SER A 493 -17.09 3.26 9.22
N THR A 494 -18.23 2.57 9.00
CA THR A 494 -19.43 2.68 9.82
C THR A 494 -19.18 2.25 11.26
N GLU A 495 -18.51 1.12 11.48
CA GLU A 495 -18.11 0.66 12.81
C GLU A 495 -17.21 1.68 13.52
N LEU A 496 -16.32 2.34 12.79
CA LEU A 496 -15.45 3.38 13.34
C LEU A 496 -16.23 4.66 13.69
N LEU A 497 -17.20 5.06 12.86
CA LEU A 497 -18.08 6.19 13.18
C LEU A 497 -18.88 5.88 14.45
N GLN A 498 -19.49 4.69 14.52
CA GLN A 498 -20.26 4.22 15.68
C GLN A 498 -19.40 4.20 16.95
N THR A 499 -18.17 3.68 16.88
CA THR A 499 -17.24 3.69 18.02
C THR A 499 -16.95 5.13 18.50
N LEU A 500 -16.83 6.08 17.58
CA LEU A 500 -16.60 7.48 17.96
C LEU A 500 -17.82 8.12 18.62
N ASP A 501 -19.02 7.72 18.20
CA ASP A 501 -20.28 8.22 18.77
C ASP A 501 -20.56 7.58 20.14
N GLU A 502 -20.21 6.31 20.34
CA GLU A 502 -20.30 5.59 21.61
C GLU A 502 -19.22 6.03 22.63
N HIS A 503 -18.08 6.54 22.14
CA HIS A 503 -16.95 6.98 22.96
C HIS A 503 -16.58 8.47 22.69
N PRO A 504 -17.47 9.44 23.00
CA PRO A 504 -17.28 10.85 22.65
C PRO A 504 -16.08 11.51 23.36
N ASP A 505 -15.67 10.97 24.50
CA ASP A 505 -14.53 11.40 25.32
C ASP A 505 -13.17 10.88 24.81
N LEU A 506 -13.14 10.01 23.79
CA LEU A 506 -11.91 9.47 23.19
C LEU A 506 -10.97 10.58 22.68
N ALA A 507 -11.54 11.70 22.23
CA ALA A 507 -10.78 12.85 21.75
C ALA A 507 -10.10 13.66 22.88
N ALA A 508 -10.52 13.51 24.15
CA ALA A 508 -10.05 14.34 25.27
C ALA A 508 -8.52 14.21 25.49
N GLY A 509 -7.97 13.00 25.31
CA GLY A 509 -6.54 12.72 25.46
C GLY A 509 -5.66 13.26 24.33
N PHE A 510 -6.24 13.72 23.21
CA PHE A 510 -5.49 14.08 22.00
C PHE A 510 -4.46 15.20 22.23
N GLY A 511 -4.85 16.27 22.93
CA GLY A 511 -3.96 17.41 23.19
C GLY A 511 -2.73 16.99 23.98
N ARG A 512 -2.90 16.11 24.97
CA ARG A 512 -1.83 15.57 25.80
C ARG A 512 -0.94 14.59 25.03
N ALA A 513 -1.53 13.73 24.18
CA ALA A 513 -0.81 12.76 23.35
C ALA A 513 0.25 13.39 22.41
N ARG A 514 0.10 14.67 22.04
CA ARG A 514 1.05 15.39 21.16
C ARG A 514 2.15 16.15 21.91
N ARG A 515 2.13 16.17 23.24
CA ARG A 515 3.17 16.83 24.03
C ARG A 515 4.48 16.03 23.96
N LYS A 516 5.61 16.73 24.10
CA LYS A 516 6.95 16.15 23.90
C LYS A 516 7.17 14.87 24.70
N GLY A 517 6.85 14.87 26.00
CA GLY A 517 6.99 13.71 26.89
C GLY A 517 6.20 12.47 26.44
N MET A 518 5.04 12.67 25.82
CA MET A 518 4.23 11.55 25.27
C MET A 518 4.76 11.08 23.92
N THR A 519 5.14 12.01 23.04
CA THR A 519 5.62 11.67 21.67
C THR A 519 6.99 10.98 21.65
N GLU A 520 7.75 11.06 22.74
CA GLU A 520 8.98 10.30 22.93
C GLU A 520 8.72 8.81 23.20
N ILE A 521 7.51 8.46 23.65
CA ILE A 521 7.14 7.11 24.06
C ILE A 521 6.36 6.40 22.95
N GLY A 522 5.35 7.06 22.39
CA GLY A 522 4.44 6.45 21.43
C GLY A 522 3.88 7.40 20.38
N SER A 523 3.32 6.82 19.33
CA SER A 523 2.60 7.59 18.31
C SER A 523 1.32 8.22 18.89
N ALA A 524 0.92 9.38 18.38
CA ALA A 524 -0.24 10.12 18.91
C ALA A 524 -1.53 9.28 18.97
N GLY A 525 -1.78 8.37 18.01
CA GLY A 525 -2.97 7.51 18.01
C GLY A 525 -2.96 6.48 19.16
N VAL A 526 -1.82 5.81 19.37
CA VAL A 526 -1.62 4.89 20.49
C VAL A 526 -1.77 5.63 21.82
N MET A 527 -1.13 6.80 21.94
CA MET A 527 -1.18 7.59 23.18
C MET A 527 -2.58 8.14 23.46
N THR A 528 -3.34 8.54 22.43
CA THR A 528 -4.72 9.03 22.60
C THR A 528 -5.63 7.95 23.16
N TYR A 529 -5.59 6.73 22.60
CA TYR A 529 -6.32 5.58 23.13
C TYR A 529 -5.84 5.20 24.54
N PHE A 530 -4.53 5.18 24.78
CA PHE A 530 -3.99 4.80 26.08
C PHE A 530 -4.41 5.78 27.19
N ILE A 531 -4.32 7.09 26.94
CA ILE A 531 -4.78 8.13 27.87
C ILE A 531 -6.27 7.94 28.17
N TYR A 532 -7.08 7.78 27.12
CA TYR A 532 -8.51 7.52 27.25
C TYR A 532 -8.80 6.34 28.18
N ARG A 533 -8.14 5.21 27.93
CA ARG A 533 -8.32 3.97 28.70
C ARG A 533 -7.98 4.15 30.17
N VAL A 534 -6.79 4.67 30.49
CA VAL A 534 -6.34 4.76 31.90
C VAL A 534 -7.15 5.78 32.70
N THR A 535 -7.56 6.88 32.08
CA THR A 535 -8.41 7.90 32.72
C THR A 535 -9.80 7.34 33.04
N ARG A 536 -10.37 6.50 32.18
CA ARG A 536 -11.67 5.85 32.44
C ARG A 536 -11.58 4.71 33.44
N GLU A 537 -10.51 3.93 33.38
CA GLU A 537 -10.33 2.81 34.28
C GLU A 537 -10.13 3.28 35.73
N HIS A 538 -9.32 4.33 35.94
CA HIS A 538 -9.16 4.93 37.25
C HIS A 538 -8.66 6.38 37.17
N ALA A 539 -9.57 7.37 37.17
CA ALA A 539 -9.24 8.79 36.94
C ALA A 539 -8.06 9.33 37.78
N GLY A 540 -8.04 9.09 39.09
CA GLY A 540 -6.97 9.60 39.98
C GLY A 540 -5.60 8.99 39.69
N TRP A 541 -5.48 7.66 39.78
CA TRP A 541 -4.25 6.93 39.45
C TRP A 541 -3.83 7.10 37.98
N GLY A 542 -4.78 7.23 37.06
CA GLY A 542 -4.51 7.47 35.65
C GLY A 542 -3.82 8.82 35.43
N GLU A 543 -4.32 9.90 36.03
CA GLU A 543 -3.66 11.21 35.97
C GLU A 543 -2.27 11.19 36.60
N GLU A 544 -2.10 10.56 37.77
CA GLU A 544 -0.78 10.43 38.42
C GLU A 544 0.20 9.65 37.52
N PHE A 545 -0.26 8.56 36.92
CA PHE A 545 0.54 7.75 36.00
C PHE A 545 0.95 8.51 34.75
N LEU A 546 0.00 9.24 34.14
CA LEU A 546 0.26 10.05 32.95
C LEU A 546 1.19 11.22 33.26
N ASP A 547 1.07 11.88 34.42
CA ASP A 547 1.98 12.95 34.85
C ASP A 547 3.40 12.40 35.10
N GLY A 548 3.50 11.25 35.74
CA GLY A 548 4.76 10.53 35.91
C GLY A 548 5.40 10.21 34.56
N ILE A 549 4.61 9.70 33.60
CA ILE A 549 5.06 9.41 32.23
C ILE A 549 5.47 10.66 31.47
N GLU A 550 4.78 11.79 31.64
CA GLU A 550 5.02 13.00 30.88
C GLU A 550 6.20 13.79 31.44
N TYR A 551 6.11 14.19 32.70
CA TYR A 551 7.05 15.10 33.35
C TYR A 551 8.14 14.35 34.10
N GLY A 552 7.84 13.17 34.65
CA GLY A 552 8.74 12.46 35.57
C GLY A 552 8.73 13.05 36.98
N ALA A 553 7.63 13.70 37.36
CA ALA A 553 7.45 14.22 38.71
C ALA A 553 7.20 13.06 39.70
N ASN A 554 7.72 13.16 40.92
CA ASN A 554 7.49 12.23 42.04
C ASN A 554 7.82 10.76 41.75
N LEU A 555 8.87 10.50 40.96
CA LEU A 555 9.34 9.13 40.67
C LEU A 555 10.51 8.75 41.59
N ASP A 556 10.24 7.99 42.64
CA ASP A 556 11.27 7.28 43.40
C ASP A 556 11.75 6.01 42.67
N VAL A 557 12.76 5.35 43.23
CA VAL A 557 13.39 4.14 42.62
C VAL A 557 12.41 2.96 42.55
N GLU A 558 11.42 2.90 43.46
CA GLU A 558 10.45 1.82 43.56
C GLU A 558 9.22 2.05 42.65
N ASN A 559 9.07 3.25 42.10
CA ASN A 559 7.94 3.60 41.25
C ASN A 559 8.06 2.94 39.85
N PRO A 560 7.11 2.07 39.46
CA PRO A 560 7.15 1.36 38.17
C PRO A 560 7.20 2.27 36.93
N ILE A 561 6.74 3.52 37.04
CA ILE A 561 6.76 4.50 35.94
C ILE A 561 8.20 4.86 35.54
N LEU A 562 9.15 4.83 36.49
CA LEU A 562 10.55 5.12 36.22
C LEU A 562 11.15 4.11 35.23
N LYS A 563 10.82 2.82 35.40
CA LYS A 563 11.25 1.74 34.49
C LYS A 563 10.68 1.92 33.10
N LEU A 564 9.40 2.30 32.98
CA LEU A 564 8.77 2.61 31.69
C LEU A 564 9.50 3.75 30.98
N ARG A 565 9.77 4.87 31.68
CA ARG A 565 10.48 6.01 31.12
C ARG A 565 11.89 5.66 30.67
N ASN A 566 12.65 4.90 31.47
CA ASN A 566 14.00 4.47 31.09
C ASN A 566 13.99 3.51 29.89
N THR A 567 12.95 2.69 29.76
CA THR A 567 12.81 1.75 28.64
C THR A 567 12.33 2.43 27.35
N ALA A 568 11.44 3.42 27.46
CA ALA A 568 10.82 4.07 26.31
C ALA A 568 11.57 5.34 25.82
N LYS A 569 12.17 6.12 26.72
CA LYS A 569 12.86 7.37 26.35
C LYS A 569 14.05 7.10 25.45
N GLY A 570 14.15 7.87 24.37
CA GLY A 570 15.23 7.76 23.38
C GLY A 570 15.10 6.58 22.41
N ARG A 571 14.10 5.70 22.56
CA ARG A 571 13.83 4.58 21.65
C ARG A 571 12.72 4.87 20.63
N ARG A 572 12.43 6.15 20.35
CA ARG A 572 11.40 6.53 19.37
C ARG A 572 11.75 5.93 18.00
N GLY A 573 10.91 4.98 17.55
CA GLY A 573 11.10 4.24 16.29
C GLY A 573 11.77 2.86 16.44
N GLY A 574 12.23 2.48 17.64
CA GLY A 574 12.80 1.17 17.93
C GLY A 574 11.78 0.08 18.29
N LEU A 575 10.55 0.47 18.62
CA LEU A 575 9.42 -0.44 18.88
C LEU A 575 8.29 -0.16 17.88
N SER A 576 7.61 -1.21 17.43
CA SER A 576 6.39 -1.10 16.66
C SER A 576 5.26 -0.50 17.52
N ARG A 577 4.23 0.05 16.86
CA ARG A 577 3.05 0.60 17.55
C ARG A 577 2.38 -0.41 18.48
N GLY A 578 2.39 -1.69 18.10
CA GLY A 578 1.83 -2.77 18.92
C GLY A 578 2.67 -3.01 20.17
N GLU A 579 3.98 -3.17 20.01
CA GLU A 579 4.91 -3.36 21.14
C GLU A 579 4.87 -2.18 22.12
N THR A 580 4.81 -0.95 21.61
CA THR A 580 4.63 0.25 22.47
C THR A 580 3.34 0.17 23.29
N LEU A 581 2.21 -0.22 22.67
CA LEU A 581 0.94 -0.33 23.40
C LEU A 581 1.00 -1.43 24.46
N THR A 582 1.54 -2.61 24.13
CA THR A 582 1.73 -3.71 25.08
C THR A 582 2.57 -3.25 26.28
N LEU A 583 3.71 -2.60 26.01
CA LEU A 583 4.57 -2.06 27.06
C LEU A 583 3.83 -1.10 27.99
N LEU A 584 3.04 -0.18 27.42
CA LEU A 584 2.25 0.79 28.19
C LEU A 584 1.21 0.11 29.09
N LEU A 585 0.47 -0.86 28.56
CA LEU A 585 -0.55 -1.60 29.29
C LEU A 585 0.04 -2.45 30.43
N GLU A 586 1.15 -3.15 30.18
CA GLU A 586 1.84 -3.95 31.21
C GLU A 586 2.35 -3.07 32.36
N HIS A 587 2.89 -1.89 32.05
CA HIS A 587 3.36 -0.96 33.08
C HIS A 587 2.20 -0.31 33.84
N TRP A 588 1.05 -0.08 33.19
CA TRP A 588 -0.16 0.36 33.85
C TRP A 588 -0.68 -0.68 34.86
N GLU A 589 -0.75 -1.95 34.48
CA GLU A 589 -1.12 -3.04 35.40
C GLU A 589 -0.14 -3.15 36.58
N THR A 590 1.16 -3.06 36.29
CA THR A 590 2.20 -3.08 37.33
C THR A 590 2.04 -1.90 38.29
N TYR A 591 1.73 -0.70 37.77
CA TYR A 591 1.51 0.49 38.58
C TYR A 591 0.25 0.39 39.45
N LYS A 592 -0.87 -0.10 38.91
CA LYS A 592 -2.08 -0.36 39.72
C LYS A 592 -1.80 -1.31 40.87
N ALA A 593 -1.07 -2.41 40.61
CA ALA A 593 -0.69 -3.36 41.65
C ALA A 593 0.22 -2.72 42.71
N TRP A 594 1.17 -1.87 42.30
CA TRP A 594 2.03 -1.11 43.21
C TRP A 594 1.24 -0.11 44.06
N ARG A 595 0.34 0.68 43.47
CA ARG A 595 -0.53 1.64 44.19
C ARG A 595 -1.41 0.96 45.22
N LYS A 596 -2.01 -0.18 44.88
CA LYS A 596 -2.85 -0.94 45.80
C LYS A 596 -2.08 -1.37 47.05
N LYS A 597 -0.83 -1.84 46.89
CA LYS A 597 0.04 -2.19 48.03
C LYS A 597 0.37 -0.98 48.91
N GLN A 598 0.60 0.19 48.30
CA GLN A 598 0.85 1.42 49.06
C GLN A 598 -0.37 1.86 49.87
N GLU A 599 -1.57 1.78 49.29
CA GLU A 599 -2.80 2.08 50.00
C GLU A 599 -3.11 1.07 51.12
N GLU A 600 -2.82 -0.21 50.92
CA GLU A 600 -2.93 -1.26 51.96
C GLU A 600 -1.96 -1.01 53.11
N LYS A 601 -0.71 -0.62 52.80
CA LYS A 601 0.30 -0.26 53.81
C LYS A 601 -0.11 0.99 54.61
N ALA A 602 -0.59 2.02 53.93
CA ALA A 602 -1.07 3.24 54.56
C ALA A 602 -2.31 3.02 55.46
N LYS A 603 -3.16 2.03 55.14
CA LYS A 603 -4.30 1.62 55.98
C LYS A 603 -3.86 0.77 57.19
N GLY A 604 -2.80 -0.02 57.05
CA GLY A 604 -2.22 -0.80 58.15
C GLY A 604 -1.47 0.05 59.19
N ASP A 605 -0.88 1.17 58.76
CA ASP A 605 -0.11 2.10 59.61
C ASP A 605 -0.96 3.16 60.31
N ASN A 606 -2.30 3.10 60.24
CA ASN A 606 -3.19 4.04 60.93
C ASN A 606 -3.76 3.40 62.22
N PRO A 607 -3.11 3.54 63.39
CA PRO A 607 -3.64 3.01 64.64
C PRO A 607 -4.94 3.75 64.98
N ARG A 608 -6.00 2.98 65.28
CA ARG A 608 -7.23 3.51 65.87
C ARG A 608 -6.86 4.33 67.10
N LEU A 609 -7.04 5.65 67.03
CA LEU A 609 -7.13 6.51 68.20
C LEU A 609 -8.39 6.09 68.98
N ILE A 610 -8.17 5.35 70.07
CA ILE A 610 -9.14 5.15 71.16
C ILE A 610 -9.00 6.33 72.11
#